data_AF-A0A8D8QD91-F1
#
_entry.id   AF-A0A8D8QD91-F1
#
_cell.length_a   1.000
_cell.length_b   1.000
_cell.length_c   1.000
_cell.angle_alpha   90.00
_cell.angle_beta   90.00
_cell.angle_gamma   90.00
#
_symmetry.space_group_name_H-M   'P 1'
#
loop_
_entity.id
_entity.type
_entity.pdbx_description
1 polymer ?
#
loop_
_entity_poly.entity_id
_entity_poly.type
_entity_poly.pdbx_seq_one_letter_code
_entity_poly.pdbx_strand_id
1 'polypeptide(L)'
;HTSLDNMKKAIKGIIVMNDQLEGVHASLLNNQVPTVWSDKCSPSLKSLGSWIRDLELRIDFISVWINHGPPVSYWISGFFFPQGFLTGCLLTHARLHNIGIETLKIDFVMTDVVLNQEELEAEHRNNGGVEVSRR
;
A
#
# COMPACT_ATOMS: atom_id res chain seq x y z
N HIS A 1 -7.79 -4.78 12.47
CA HIS A 1 -7.26 -4.79 13.85
C HIS A 1 -7.78 -5.95 14.73
N THR A 2 -8.88 -6.63 14.36
CA THR A 2 -9.52 -7.69 15.19
C THR A 2 -8.65 -8.92 15.44
N SER A 3 -7.83 -9.33 14.47
CA SER A 3 -6.95 -10.51 14.58
C SER A 3 -5.92 -10.38 15.71
N LEU A 4 -5.23 -9.24 15.79
CA LEU A 4 -4.24 -8.97 16.84
C LEU A 4 -4.87 -8.75 18.22
N ASP A 5 -6.04 -8.10 18.28
CA ASP A 5 -6.76 -7.93 19.54
C ASP A 5 -7.24 -9.28 20.10
N ASN A 6 -7.80 -10.13 19.23
CA ASN A 6 -8.16 -11.49 19.58
C ASN A 6 -6.95 -12.31 20.02
N MET A 7 -5.79 -12.19 19.36
CA MET A 7 -4.55 -12.83 19.80
C MET A 7 -4.18 -12.45 21.24
N LYS A 8 -4.22 -11.14 21.58
CA LYS A 8 -3.93 -10.66 22.93
C LYS A 8 -4.91 -11.21 23.97
N LYS A 9 -6.20 -11.32 23.61
CA LYS A 9 -7.23 -11.92 24.47
C LYS A 9 -7.05 -13.43 24.63
N ALA A 10 -6.64 -14.12 23.56
CA ALA A 10 -6.40 -15.56 23.58
C ALA A 10 -5.23 -15.93 24.49
N ILE A 11 -4.13 -15.19 24.41
CA ILE A 11 -2.97 -15.36 25.29
C ILE A 11 -3.34 -15.13 26.77
N LYS A 12 -4.28 -14.22 27.05
CA LYS A 12 -4.81 -13.96 28.39
C LYS A 12 -5.86 -14.98 28.85
N GLY A 13 -6.23 -15.96 28.02
CA GLY A 13 -7.27 -16.95 28.32
C GLY A 13 -8.69 -16.39 28.29
N ILE A 14 -8.90 -15.20 27.73
CA ILE A 14 -10.23 -14.54 27.66
C ILE A 14 -11.06 -15.11 26.51
N ILE A 15 -10.40 -15.56 25.44
CA ILE A 15 -11.03 -16.25 24.30
C ILE A 15 -10.29 -17.55 24.01
N VAL A 16 -10.99 -18.51 23.40
CA VAL A 16 -10.39 -19.79 23.00
C VAL A 16 -9.45 -19.57 21.80
N MET A 17 -8.26 -20.14 21.88
CA MET A 17 -7.32 -20.22 20.76
C MET A 17 -7.90 -21.17 19.71
N ASN A 18 -8.20 -20.65 18.53
CA ASN A 18 -8.65 -21.45 17.39
C ASN A 18 -7.52 -21.60 16.36
N ASP A 19 -7.68 -22.52 15.41
CA ASP A 19 -6.66 -22.85 14.39
C ASP A 19 -6.18 -21.60 13.62
N GLN A 20 -7.08 -20.66 13.35
CA GLN A 20 -6.74 -19.42 12.66
C GLN A 20 -5.82 -18.53 13.52
N LEU A 21 -6.12 -18.37 14.81
CA LEU A 21 -5.27 -17.61 15.74
C LEU A 21 -3.93 -18.33 15.96
N GLU A 22 -3.93 -19.66 16.04
CA GLU A 22 -2.68 -20.42 16.14
C GLU A 22 -1.79 -20.26 14.91
N GLY A 23 -2.37 -20.27 13.71
CA GLY A 23 -1.65 -19.96 12.47
C GLY A 23 -1.07 -18.54 12.43
N VAL A 24 -1.82 -17.55 12.90
CA VAL A 24 -1.31 -16.17 13.05
C VAL A 24 -0.16 -16.14 14.05
N HIS A 25 -0.29 -16.81 15.19
CA HIS A 25 0.73 -16.83 16.25
C HIS A 25 2.04 -17.43 15.74
N ALA A 26 1.97 -18.60 15.10
CA ALA A 26 3.12 -19.26 14.49
C ALA A 26 3.80 -18.39 13.43
N SER A 27 3.01 -17.73 12.57
CA SER A 27 3.55 -16.83 11.54
C SER A 27 4.31 -15.66 12.16
N LEU A 28 3.75 -15.03 13.20
CA LEU A 28 4.38 -13.92 13.91
C LEU A 28 5.68 -14.33 14.58
N LEU A 29 5.72 -15.50 15.24
CA LEU A 29 6.93 -16.04 15.86
C LEU A 29 8.05 -16.31 14.84
N ASN A 30 7.67 -16.73 13.62
CA ASN A 30 8.61 -17.06 12.55
C ASN A 30 8.94 -15.86 11.63
N ASN A 31 8.59 -14.63 12.01
CA ASN A 31 8.82 -13.42 11.20
C ASN A 31 8.18 -13.50 9.79
N GLN A 32 7.05 -14.20 9.68
CA GLN A 32 6.28 -14.37 8.46
C GLN A 32 4.97 -13.59 8.53
N VAL A 33 4.50 -13.14 7.36
CA VAL A 33 3.20 -12.47 7.25
C VAL A 33 2.10 -13.52 7.39
N PRO A 34 1.16 -13.38 8.35
CA PRO A 34 0.03 -14.29 8.46
C PRO A 34 -0.80 -14.34 7.18
N THR A 35 -1.25 -15.54 6.79
CA THR A 35 -2.05 -15.78 5.58
C THR A 35 -3.31 -14.90 5.52
N VAL A 36 -3.97 -14.76 6.66
CA VAL A 36 -5.16 -13.91 6.83
C VAL A 36 -4.92 -12.43 6.53
N TRP A 37 -3.66 -11.96 6.54
CA TRP A 37 -3.28 -10.59 6.17
C TRP A 37 -2.82 -10.53 4.71
N SER A 38 -2.08 -11.56 4.25
CA SER A 38 -1.64 -11.64 2.85
C SER A 38 -2.82 -11.69 1.88
N ASP A 39 -3.92 -12.35 2.23
CA ASP A 39 -5.12 -12.43 1.37
C ASP A 39 -5.81 -11.08 1.17
N LYS A 40 -5.54 -10.11 2.05
CA LYS A 40 -6.11 -8.75 2.01
C LYS A 40 -5.12 -7.73 1.46
N CYS A 41 -3.90 -8.14 1.15
CA CYS A 41 -2.83 -7.28 0.67
C CYS A 41 -2.24 -7.86 -0.63
N SER A 42 -1.39 -7.11 -1.31
CA SER A 42 -0.69 -7.63 -2.49
C SER A 42 0.21 -8.81 -2.07
N PRO A 43 0.27 -9.90 -2.86
CA PRO A 43 1.18 -11.01 -2.59
C PRO A 43 2.62 -10.50 -2.42
N SER A 44 3.27 -10.88 -1.33
CA SER A 44 4.61 -10.40 -0.98
C SER A 44 5.43 -11.53 -0.38
N LEU A 45 6.70 -11.60 -0.75
CA LEU A 45 7.71 -12.52 -0.17
C LEU A 45 8.56 -11.83 0.90
N LYS A 46 8.17 -10.62 1.34
CA LYS A 46 8.89 -9.86 2.38
C LYS A 46 8.74 -10.54 3.74
N SER A 47 9.78 -10.43 4.56
CA SER A 47 9.69 -10.74 5.99
C SER A 47 8.66 -9.85 6.67
N LEU A 48 8.10 -10.26 7.81
CA LEU A 48 7.07 -9.50 8.52
C LEU A 48 7.51 -8.07 8.81
N GLY A 49 8.75 -7.85 9.29
CA GLY A 49 9.26 -6.50 9.54
C GLY A 49 9.30 -5.63 8.29
N SER A 50 9.81 -6.16 7.18
CA SER A 50 9.85 -5.44 5.90
C SER A 50 8.45 -5.21 5.31
N TRP A 51 7.53 -6.15 5.54
CA TRP A 51 6.14 -6.03 5.12
C TRP A 51 5.39 -4.95 5.91
N ILE A 52 5.60 -4.86 7.23
CA ILE A 52 5.03 -3.78 8.05
C ILE A 52 5.55 -2.43 7.58
N ARG A 53 6.86 -2.32 7.33
CA ARG A 53 7.46 -1.08 6.80
C ARG A 53 6.83 -0.67 5.46
N ASP A 54 6.67 -1.63 4.54
CA ASP A 54 6.00 -1.38 3.25
C ASP A 54 4.55 -0.95 3.42
N LEU A 55 3.84 -1.53 4.39
CA LEU A 55 2.47 -1.16 4.72
C LEU A 55 2.39 0.27 5.26
N GLU A 56 3.30 0.68 6.14
CA GLU A 56 3.39 2.06 6.66
C GLU A 56 3.58 3.06 5.52
N LEU A 57 4.50 2.78 4.59
CA LEU A 57 4.75 3.62 3.41
C LEU A 57 3.51 3.77 2.52
N ARG A 58 2.75 2.69 2.32
CA ARG A 58 1.50 2.72 1.54
C ARG A 58 0.42 3.53 2.25
N ILE A 59 0.32 3.38 3.57
CA ILE A 59 -0.64 4.15 4.37
C ILE A 59 -0.30 5.63 4.31
N ASP A 60 0.98 6.00 4.44
CA ASP A 60 1.43 7.38 4.29
C ASP A 60 1.05 7.95 2.93
N PHE A 61 1.44 7.29 1.84
CA PHE A 61 1.11 7.69 0.47
C PHE A 61 -0.39 7.95 0.26
N ILE A 62 -1.25 7.03 0.70
CA ILE A 62 -2.70 7.17 0.55
C ILE A 62 -3.25 8.26 1.48
N SER A 63 -2.71 8.39 2.69
CA SER A 63 -3.17 9.37 3.67
C SER A 63 -2.84 10.80 3.24
N VAL A 64 -1.63 11.02 2.72
CA VAL A 64 -1.24 12.30 2.13
C VAL A 64 -2.15 12.65 0.96
N TRP A 65 -2.40 11.70 0.06
CA TRP A 65 -3.34 11.90 -1.05
C TRP A 65 -4.74 12.29 -0.57
N ILE A 66 -5.30 11.59 0.42
CA ILE A 66 -6.64 11.89 0.96
C ILE A 66 -6.71 13.30 1.56
N ASN A 67 -5.68 13.72 2.30
CA ASN A 67 -5.71 14.97 3.04
C ASN A 67 -5.34 16.20 2.20
N HIS A 68 -4.45 16.03 1.22
CA HIS A 68 -3.85 17.14 0.45
C HIS A 68 -4.23 17.13 -1.03
N GLY A 69 -4.98 16.12 -1.48
CA GLY A 69 -5.34 15.96 -2.89
C GLY A 69 -4.27 15.21 -3.68
N PRO A 70 -4.47 15.08 -5.01
CA PRO A 70 -3.65 14.22 -5.86
C PRO A 70 -2.15 14.53 -5.75
N PRO A 71 -1.30 13.52 -5.50
CA PRO A 71 0.14 13.70 -5.41
C PRO A 71 0.71 14.10 -6.77
N VAL A 72 1.92 14.67 -6.75
CA VAL A 72 2.62 15.07 -7.99
C VAL A 72 3.06 13.83 -8.79
N SER A 73 3.40 12.76 -8.07
CA SER A 73 3.75 11.47 -8.66
C SER A 73 3.05 10.35 -7.91
N TYR A 74 2.51 9.36 -8.63
CA TYR A 74 1.83 8.23 -8.02
C TYR A 74 2.78 7.04 -7.88
N TRP A 75 2.86 6.47 -6.68
CA TRP A 75 3.61 5.24 -6.44
C TRP A 75 2.82 4.04 -6.96
N ILE A 76 2.97 3.73 -8.26
CA ILE A 76 2.15 2.71 -8.96
C ILE A 76 2.21 1.33 -8.29
N SER A 77 3.40 0.90 -7.84
CA SER A 77 3.57 -0.37 -7.11
C SER A 77 3.00 -0.36 -5.68
N GLY A 78 2.65 0.83 -5.17
CA GLY A 78 1.97 1.04 -3.90
C GLY A 78 0.50 0.65 -3.92
N PHE A 79 -0.12 0.52 -5.10
CA PHE A 79 -1.51 0.10 -5.24
C PHE A 79 -1.70 -1.41 -5.10
N PHE A 80 -2.84 -1.80 -4.51
CA PHE A 80 -3.29 -3.19 -4.50
C PHE A 80 -3.65 -3.68 -5.90
N PHE A 81 -4.27 -2.81 -6.72
CA PHE A 81 -4.67 -3.11 -8.10
C PHE A 81 -4.26 -1.99 -9.08
N PRO A 82 -2.97 -1.94 -9.49
CA PRO A 82 -2.44 -0.87 -10.35
C PRO A 82 -3.14 -0.75 -11.71
N GLN A 83 -3.57 -1.88 -12.29
CA GLN A 83 -4.26 -1.91 -13.58
C GLN A 83 -5.56 -1.08 -13.58
N GLY A 84 -6.30 -1.12 -12.47
CA GLY A 84 -7.53 -0.33 -12.32
C GLY A 84 -7.26 1.16 -12.32
N PHE A 85 -6.20 1.61 -11.65
CA PHE A 85 -5.76 3.00 -11.66
C PHE A 85 -5.39 3.46 -13.08
N LEU A 86 -4.55 2.69 -13.76
CA LEU A 86 -4.12 2.99 -15.13
C LEU A 86 -5.29 3.05 -16.12
N THR A 87 -6.24 2.12 -16.01
CA THR A 87 -7.48 2.14 -16.80
C THR A 87 -8.30 3.40 -16.49
N GLY A 88 -8.36 3.82 -15.22
CA GLY A 88 -9.00 5.07 -14.80
C GLY A 88 -8.36 6.32 -15.41
N CYS A 89 -7.03 6.37 -15.49
CA CYS A 89 -6.30 7.44 -16.18
C CYS A 89 -6.66 7.49 -17.67
N LEU A 90 -6.64 6.33 -18.34
CA LEU A 90 -7.02 6.22 -19.76
C LEU A 90 -8.46 6.65 -20.00
N LEU A 91 -9.40 6.20 -19.16
CA LEU A 91 -10.81 6.60 -19.24
C LEU A 91 -10.99 8.10 -19.05
N THR A 92 -10.26 8.70 -18.10
CA THR A 92 -10.32 10.15 -17.85
C THR A 92 -9.82 10.92 -19.08
N HIS A 93 -8.70 10.50 -19.67
CA HIS A 93 -8.18 11.11 -20.90
C HIS A 93 -9.14 10.92 -22.10
N ALA A 94 -9.64 9.70 -22.31
CA ALA A 94 -10.61 9.39 -23.36
C ALA A 94 -11.85 10.30 -23.31
N ARG A 95 -12.39 10.52 -22.09
CA ARG A 95 -13.54 11.41 -21.88
C ARG A 95 -13.23 12.88 -22.15
N LEU A 96 -12.05 13.36 -21.76
CA LEU A 96 -11.63 14.74 -22.01
C LEU A 96 -11.44 15.04 -23.51
N HIS A 97 -11.00 14.06 -24.28
CA HIS A 97 -10.71 14.21 -25.71
C HIS A 97 -11.78 13.61 -26.64
N ASN A 98 -12.86 13.06 -26.09
CA ASN A 98 -13.96 12.42 -26.81
C ASN A 98 -13.48 11.34 -27.81
N ILE A 99 -12.55 10.49 -27.38
CA ILE A 99 -11.99 9.37 -28.15
C ILE A 99 -12.30 8.05 -27.45
N GLY A 100 -12.28 6.94 -28.20
CA GLY A 100 -12.47 5.60 -27.64
C GLY A 100 -11.25 5.13 -26.87
N ILE A 101 -11.46 4.49 -25.71
CA ILE A 101 -10.37 3.99 -24.84
C ILE A 101 -9.50 2.95 -25.54
N GLU A 102 -10.07 2.16 -26.45
CA GLU A 102 -9.38 1.13 -27.24
C GLU A 102 -8.29 1.68 -28.15
N THR A 103 -8.34 2.99 -28.45
CA THR A 103 -7.32 3.68 -29.25
C THR A 103 -6.13 4.15 -28.41
N LEU A 104 -6.26 4.12 -27.08
CA LEU A 104 -5.25 4.62 -26.16
C LEU A 104 -4.35 3.52 -25.64
N LYS A 105 -3.07 3.86 -25.46
CA LYS A 105 -2.07 3.03 -24.79
C LYS A 105 -1.26 3.90 -23.86
N ILE A 106 -0.78 3.30 -22.78
CA ILE A 106 0.17 3.94 -21.88
C ILE A 106 1.56 3.72 -22.47
N ASP A 107 2.30 4.81 -22.60
CA ASP A 107 3.70 4.83 -22.96
C ASP A 107 4.49 5.50 -21.82
N PHE A 108 5.79 5.21 -21.72
CA PHE A 108 6.65 5.77 -20.68
C PHE A 108 8.04 6.08 -21.22
N VAL A 109 8.66 7.09 -20.62
CA VAL A 109 10.06 7.44 -20.85
C VAL A 109 10.78 7.32 -19.52
N MET A 110 11.97 6.71 -19.55
CA MET A 110 12.81 6.59 -18.36
C MET A 110 13.37 7.95 -17.98
N THR A 111 13.32 8.26 -16.68
CA THR A 111 13.88 9.49 -16.10
C THR A 111 15.08 9.16 -15.23
N ASP A 112 16.07 10.03 -15.18
CA ASP A 112 17.23 9.87 -14.28
C ASP A 112 16.88 10.13 -12.80
N VAL A 113 15.70 10.67 -12.53
CA VAL A 113 15.19 10.93 -11.18
C VAL A 113 14.69 9.63 -10.55
N VAL A 114 15.24 9.29 -9.39
CA VAL A 114 14.80 8.16 -8.57
C VAL A 114 14.12 8.69 -7.32
N LEU A 115 12.87 8.28 -7.11
CA LEU A 115 12.09 8.61 -5.93
C LEU A 115 12.13 7.46 -4.92
N ASN A 116 12.73 7.70 -3.75
CA ASN A 116 12.75 6.75 -2.65
C ASN A 116 11.57 7.02 -1.71
N GLN A 117 10.69 6.03 -1.57
CA GLN A 117 9.48 6.16 -0.75
C GLN A 117 9.79 6.38 0.74
N GLU A 118 10.91 5.87 1.25
CA GLU A 118 11.31 6.10 2.64
C GLU A 118 11.75 7.54 2.89
N GLU A 119 12.42 8.15 1.91
CA GLU A 119 12.80 9.56 1.99
C GLU A 119 11.58 10.47 1.90
N LEU A 120 10.65 10.15 0.99
CA LEU A 120 9.39 10.90 0.85
C LEU A 120 8.55 10.85 2.12
N GLU A 121 8.40 9.67 2.72
CA GLU A 121 7.64 9.52 3.96
C GLU A 121 8.33 10.21 5.16
N ALA A 122 9.65 10.26 5.19
CA ALA A 122 10.38 11.07 6.17
C ALA A 122 10.14 12.58 5.98
N GLU A 123 10.09 13.05 4.72
CA GLU A 123 9.77 14.44 4.39
C GLU A 123 8.33 14.81 4.74
N HIS A 124 7.36 13.94 4.44
CA HIS A 124 5.96 14.11 4.85
C HIS A 124 5.84 14.27 6.36
N ARG A 125 6.55 13.43 7.14
CA ARG A 125 6.59 13.54 8.60
C ARG A 125 7.15 14.88 9.09
N ASN A 126 8.16 15.42 8.41
CA ASN A 126 8.75 16.72 8.77
C ASN A 126 7.87 17.91 8.35
N ASN A 127 7.11 17.78 7.26
CA ASN A 127 6.30 18.86 6.67
C ASN A 127 4.81 18.79 7.05
N GLY A 128 4.44 18.04 8.09
CA GLY A 128 3.06 17.97 8.57
C GLY A 128 2.11 17.23 7.63
N GLY A 129 2.61 16.28 6.85
CA GLY A 129 1.83 15.43 5.94
C GLY A 129 1.63 16.03 4.54
N VAL A 130 2.22 17.20 4.24
CA VAL A 130 2.10 17.83 2.93
C VAL A 130 3.00 17.15 1.91
N GLU A 131 2.45 16.86 0.73
CA GLU A 131 3.18 16.32 -0.42
C GLU A 131 4.41 17.17 -0.77
N VAL A 132 5.56 16.53 -0.93
CA VAL A 132 6.81 17.21 -1.31
C VAL A 132 7.13 16.95 -2.78
N SER A 133 7.12 18.01 -3.59
CA SER A 133 7.48 17.91 -5.00
C SER A 133 8.99 17.90 -5.18
N ARG A 134 9.57 16.73 -5.49
CA ARG A 134 10.90 16.63 -6.08
C ARG A 134 10.74 16.65 -7.61
N ARG A 135 11.19 17.73 -8.26
CA ARG A 135 11.22 17.88 -9.72
C ARG A 135 12.37 17.09 -10.33
#